data_AF-A0A842X5J7-F1
#
_entry.id   AF-A0A842X5J7-F1
#
_cell.length_a   1.000
_cell.length_b   1.000
_cell.length_c   1.000
_cell.angle_alpha   90.00
_cell.angle_beta   90.00
_cell.angle_gamma   90.00
#
_symmetry.space_group_name_H-M   'P 1'
#
loop_
_entity.id
_entity.type
_entity.pdbx_description
1 polymer ?
#
loop_
_entity_poly.entity_id
_entity_poly.type
_entity_poly.pdbx_seq_one_letter_code
_entity_poly.pdbx_strand_id
1 'polypeptide(L)'
;MRAGLREVGIVLILLAVFLVALLSVLLDTLADMSTQSCTCGESCEMIHFKVPPVFYGGLAGVVILFFIGIYLALKGGRLDQEPSGREKWLENLGSLDGDEKTVYQLISDSGGTIFQSEISEKTGLSKVKVTRNLDRLESKNLLERRRRGLTNIVVLK
;
A
#
# COMPACT_ATOMS: atom_id res chain seq x y z
N MET A 1 9.47 7.97 -11.62
CA MET A 1 9.64 6.83 -10.69
C MET A 1 8.59 6.97 -9.60
N ARG A 2 7.51 6.19 -9.63
CA ARG A 2 6.59 6.12 -8.49
C ARG A 2 7.25 5.21 -7.46
N ALA A 3 7.75 5.78 -6.36
CA ALA A 3 8.22 4.96 -5.25
C ALA A 3 7.01 4.16 -4.73
N GLY A 4 7.10 2.83 -4.75
CA GLY A 4 6.05 1.97 -4.23
C GLY A 4 5.85 2.23 -2.74
N LEU A 5 4.64 2.06 -2.23
CA LEU A 5 4.29 2.38 -0.84
C LEU A 5 5.15 1.60 0.19
N ARG A 6 5.72 0.46 -0.23
CA ARG A 6 6.71 -0.31 0.53
C ARG A 6 8.05 0.41 0.68
N GLU A 7 8.55 1.04 -0.39
CA GLU A 7 9.81 1.79 -0.37
C GLU A 7 9.70 2.99 0.58
N VAL A 8 8.55 3.66 0.57
CA VAL A 8 8.25 4.74 1.52
C VAL A 8 8.26 4.21 2.96
N GLY A 9 7.67 3.03 3.20
CA GLY A 9 7.70 2.38 4.51
C GLY A 9 9.12 2.06 5.00
N ILE A 10 9.98 1.51 4.14
CA ILE A 10 11.37 1.18 4.48
C ILE A 10 12.17 2.46 4.78
N VAL A 11 12.01 3.50 3.97
CA VAL A 11 12.68 4.80 4.19
C VAL A 11 12.26 5.41 5.53
N LEU A 12 10.97 5.33 5.90
CA LEU A 12 10.48 5.83 7.19
C LEU A 12 11.07 5.05 8.38
N ILE A 13 11.22 3.73 8.25
CA ILE A 13 11.85 2.90 9.30
C ILE A 13 13.32 3.29 9.47
N LEU A 14 14.07 3.41 8.36
CA LEU A 14 15.48 3.81 8.40
C LEU A 14 15.64 5.20 9.03
N LEU A 15 14.77 6.14 8.69
CA LEU A 15 14.77 7.49 9.27
C LEU A 15 14.48 7.45 10.78
N ALA A 16 13.50 6.66 11.22
CA ALA A 16 13.18 6.53 12.65
C ALA A 16 14.36 5.94 13.44
N VAL A 17 14.98 4.86 12.94
CA VAL A 17 16.15 4.22 13.58
C VAL A 17 17.31 5.20 13.65
N PHE A 18 17.56 5.96 12.59
CA PHE A 18 18.61 6.98 12.56
C PHE A 18 18.37 8.09 13.59
N LEU A 19 17.14 8.57 13.73
CA LEU A 19 16.77 9.57 14.73
C LEU A 19 16.95 9.05 16.17
N VAL A 20 16.57 7.81 16.44
CA VAL A 20 16.81 7.19 17.76
C VAL A 20 18.31 7.09 18.06
N ALA A 21 19.11 6.65 17.09
CA ALA A 21 20.56 6.55 17.25
C ALA A 21 21.19 7.92 17.57
N LEU A 22 20.82 8.97 16.82
CA LEU A 22 21.27 10.34 17.10
C LEU A 22 20.87 10.81 18.50
N LEU A 23 19.63 10.55 18.91
CA LEU A 23 19.16 10.91 20.25
C LEU A 23 19.91 10.16 21.35
N SER A 24 20.23 8.88 21.17
CA SER A 24 21.01 8.11 22.15
C SER A 24 22.41 8.67 22.35
N VAL A 25 23.13 8.94 21.25
CA VAL A 25 24.48 9.54 21.30
C VAL A 25 24.44 10.93 21.91
N LEU A 26 23.39 11.71 21.64
CA LEU A 26 23.23 13.03 22.26
C LEU A 26 22.99 12.92 23.77
N LEU A 27 22.20 11.95 24.24
CA LEU A 27 21.94 11.77 25.66
C LEU A 27 23.19 11.29 26.40
N ASP A 28 23.96 10.39 25.80
CA ASP A 28 25.21 9.90 26.38
C ASP A 28 26.25 11.03 26.50
N THR A 29 26.39 11.85 25.46
CA THR A 29 27.32 13.01 25.49
C THR A 29 26.89 14.07 26.50
N LEU A 30 25.59 14.35 26.63
CA LEU A 30 25.07 15.26 27.67
C LEU A 30 25.28 14.71 29.08
N ALA A 31 25.13 13.40 29.27
CA ALA A 31 25.40 12.74 30.55
C ALA A 31 26.87 12.88 30.93
N ASP A 32 27.80 12.61 30.02
CA ASP A 32 29.24 12.71 30.26
C ASP A 32 29.67 14.15 30.62
N MET A 33 29.14 15.17 29.93
CA MET A 33 29.47 16.58 30.24
C MET A 33 28.97 17.03 31.62
N SER A 34 27.86 16.48 32.09
CA SER A 34 27.32 16.79 33.42
C SER A 34 28.22 16.26 34.55
N THR A 35 28.92 15.15 34.33
CA THR A 35 29.79 14.54 35.35
C THR A 35 31.12 15.27 35.55
N GLN A 36 31.63 15.94 34.51
CA GLN A 36 32.94 16.62 34.57
C GLN A 36 32.88 18.06 35.14
N SER A 37 31.69 18.64 35.27
CA SER A 37 31.51 20.04 35.71
C SER A 37 31.18 20.18 37.21
N CYS A 38 31.16 19.09 37.98
CA CYS A 38 30.78 19.13 39.40
C CYS A 38 32.00 19.30 40.32
N THR A 39 32.38 20.55 40.60
CA THR A 39 33.13 20.93 41.81
C THR A 39 32.13 21.41 42.88
N CYS A 40 31.45 20.51 43.59
CA CYS A 40 30.56 20.88 44.69
C CYS A 40 30.80 19.96 45.90
N GLY A 41 31.07 20.58 47.06
CA GLY A 41 31.23 19.91 48.35
C GLY A 41 29.90 19.42 48.95
N GLU A 42 30.03 18.68 50.05
CA GLU A 42 29.13 17.84 50.90
C GLU A 42 27.58 17.96 50.90
N SER A 43 26.92 18.62 49.96
CA SER A 43 25.46 18.57 49.83
C SER A 43 25.05 18.46 48.36
N CYS A 44 25.42 17.34 47.74
CA CYS A 44 24.86 16.91 46.46
C CYS A 44 23.59 16.08 46.74
N GLU A 45 22.45 16.77 46.87
CA GLU A 45 21.19 16.11 46.51
C GLU A 45 21.26 15.87 45.00
N MET A 46 21.21 14.59 44.61
CA MET A 46 21.29 14.15 43.23
C MET A 46 20.35 14.99 42.38
N ILE A 47 20.92 15.67 41.36
CA ILE A 47 20.16 16.49 40.42
C ILE A 47 19.04 15.61 39.88
N HIS A 48 17.83 15.88 40.36
CA HIS A 48 16.61 15.28 39.86
C HIS A 48 16.46 15.82 38.43
N PHE A 49 17.10 15.15 37.47
CA PHE A 49 17.04 15.50 36.06
C PHE A 49 15.61 15.19 35.59
N LYS A 50 14.71 16.12 35.87
CA LYS A 50 13.31 16.03 35.50
C LYS A 50 13.27 16.23 34.00
N VAL A 51 13.37 15.11 33.28
CA VAL A 51 13.30 15.07 31.82
C VAL A 51 12.07 15.86 31.41
N PRO A 52 12.24 16.94 30.62
CA PRO A 52 11.14 17.81 30.33
C PRO A 52 10.08 17.03 29.53
N PRO A 53 8.78 17.30 29.72
CA PRO A 53 7.70 16.51 29.10
C PRO A 53 7.78 16.48 27.57
N VAL A 54 8.44 17.46 26.94
CA VAL A 54 8.73 17.50 25.51
C VAL A 54 9.58 16.32 25.03
N PHE A 55 10.46 15.78 25.87
CA PHE A 55 11.30 14.63 25.56
C PHE A 55 10.48 13.35 25.39
N TYR A 56 9.51 13.13 26.29
CA TYR A 56 8.56 12.01 26.18
C TYR A 56 7.67 12.14 24.94
N GLY A 57 7.27 13.36 24.58
CA GLY A 57 6.53 13.62 23.34
C GLY A 57 7.33 13.27 22.08
N GLY A 58 8.63 13.61 22.06
CA GLY A 58 9.54 13.27 20.96
C GLY A 58 9.71 11.75 20.79
N LEU A 59 9.96 11.03 21.89
CA LEU A 59 10.06 9.57 21.88
C LEU A 59 8.77 8.90 21.39
N ALA A 60 7.60 9.36 21.88
CA ALA A 60 6.32 8.84 21.45
C ALA A 60 6.11 9.06 19.93
N GLY A 61 6.47 10.23 19.41
CA GLY A 61 6.39 10.54 17.98
C GLY A 61 7.24 9.60 17.12
N VAL A 62 8.48 9.33 17.54
CA VAL A 62 9.38 8.41 16.81
C VAL A 62 8.84 6.97 16.82
N VAL A 63 8.29 6.53 17.95
CA VAL A 63 7.65 5.20 18.07
C VAL A 63 6.43 5.10 17.14
N ILE A 64 5.59 6.12 17.09
CA ILE A 64 4.44 6.18 16.18
C ILE A 64 4.90 6.11 14.71
N LEU A 65 5.92 6.90 14.34
CA LEU A 65 6.49 6.87 12.99
C LEU A 65 7.05 5.49 12.62
N PHE A 66 7.70 4.81 13.57
CA PHE A 66 8.21 3.46 13.38
C PHE A 66 7.08 2.45 13.13
N PHE A 67 6.01 2.49 13.92
CA PHE A 67 4.84 1.63 13.71
C PHE A 67 4.10 1.92 12.41
N ILE A 68 4.00 3.19 12.00
CA ILE A 68 3.44 3.59 10.69
C ILE A 68 4.32 3.07 9.56
N GLY A 69 5.65 3.21 9.68
CA GLY A 69 6.61 2.69 8.71
C GLY A 69 6.49 1.17 8.56
N ILE A 70 6.41 0.42 9.66
CA ILE A 70 6.17 -1.04 9.66
C ILE A 70 4.84 -1.38 8.99
N TYR A 71 3.77 -0.67 9.37
CA TYR A 71 2.44 -0.92 8.80
C TYR A 71 2.44 -0.73 7.28
N LEU A 72 3.07 0.33 6.79
CA LEU A 72 3.22 0.62 5.37
C LEU A 72 4.19 -0.33 4.66
N ALA A 73 5.26 -0.79 5.30
CA ALA A 73 6.16 -1.78 4.72
C ALA A 73 5.46 -3.15 4.54
N LEU A 74 4.68 -3.59 5.54
CA LEU A 74 3.95 -4.85 5.51
C LEU A 74 2.76 -4.82 4.54
N LYS A 75 1.90 -3.79 4.62
CA LYS A 75 0.69 -3.66 3.79
C LYS A 75 0.90 -2.90 2.47
N GLY A 76 2.02 -2.22 2.27
CA GLY A 76 2.25 -1.41 1.07
C GLY A 76 2.21 -2.20 -0.23
N GLY A 77 2.55 -3.49 -0.21
CA GLY A 77 2.41 -4.37 -1.37
C GLY A 77 0.98 -4.86 -1.62
N ARG A 78 0.08 -4.70 -0.64
CA ARG A 78 -1.36 -5.00 -0.74
C ARG A 78 -2.20 -3.77 -1.10
N LEU A 79 -1.71 -2.56 -0.85
CA LEU A 79 -2.39 -1.31 -1.21
C LEU A 79 -2.10 -0.88 -2.66
N ASP A 80 -0.96 -1.27 -3.22
CA ASP A 80 -0.66 -1.13 -4.65
C ASP A 80 -1.34 -2.21 -5.51
N GLN A 81 -1.89 -3.23 -4.85
CA GLN A 81 -2.84 -4.15 -5.45
C GLN A 81 -4.24 -3.66 -5.09
N GLU A 82 -4.80 -2.76 -5.91
CA GLU A 82 -6.22 -2.93 -6.19
C GLU A 82 -6.41 -4.43 -6.53
N PRO A 83 -7.44 -5.10 -5.99
CA PRO A 83 -7.71 -6.49 -6.32
C PRO A 83 -8.14 -6.54 -7.80
N SER A 84 -7.16 -6.46 -8.70
CA SER A 84 -7.32 -6.87 -10.09
C SER A 84 -7.81 -8.31 -10.01
N GLY A 85 -8.90 -8.63 -10.71
CA GLY A 85 -9.71 -9.85 -10.63
C GLY A 85 -8.99 -11.20 -10.86
N ARG A 86 -7.69 -11.29 -10.64
CA ARG A 86 -6.84 -12.49 -10.68
C ARG A 86 -7.13 -13.49 -9.55
N GLU A 87 -7.50 -13.08 -8.34
CA GLU A 87 -7.85 -14.05 -7.29
C GLU A 87 -9.20 -14.75 -7.57
N LYS A 88 -10.20 -14.03 -8.09
CA LYS A 88 -11.45 -14.63 -8.61
C LYS A 88 -11.25 -15.54 -9.82
N TRP A 89 -10.12 -15.41 -10.52
CA TRP A 89 -9.80 -16.15 -11.73
C TRP A 89 -9.56 -17.64 -11.44
N LEU A 90 -8.86 -17.96 -10.36
CA LEU A 90 -8.45 -19.33 -10.05
C LEU A 90 -9.62 -20.22 -9.61
N GLU A 91 -10.64 -19.66 -8.99
CA GLU A 91 -11.80 -20.42 -8.51
C GLU A 91 -12.85 -20.68 -9.61
N ASN A 92 -12.93 -19.79 -10.62
CA ASN A 92 -13.98 -19.85 -11.66
C ASN A 92 -13.53 -20.45 -13.00
N LEU A 93 -12.22 -20.65 -13.20
CA LEU A 93 -11.63 -21.18 -14.44
C LEU A 93 -12.15 -22.55 -14.87
N GLY A 94 -12.69 -23.36 -13.95
CA GLY A 94 -13.29 -24.66 -14.28
C GLY A 94 -14.55 -24.56 -15.15
N SER A 95 -15.15 -23.37 -15.27
CA SER A 95 -16.45 -23.19 -15.95
C SER A 95 -16.42 -22.30 -17.20
N LEU A 96 -15.27 -21.69 -17.55
CA LEU A 96 -15.17 -20.74 -18.66
C LEU A 96 -14.71 -21.43 -19.96
N ASP A 97 -15.43 -21.13 -21.04
CA ASP A 97 -15.08 -21.54 -22.40
C ASP A 97 -13.84 -20.77 -22.91
N GLY A 98 -13.12 -21.30 -23.90
CA GLY A 98 -11.85 -20.73 -24.39
C GLY A 98 -11.97 -19.27 -24.86
N ASP A 99 -13.09 -18.94 -25.51
CA ASP A 99 -13.41 -17.58 -25.96
C ASP A 99 -13.71 -16.63 -24.78
N GLU A 100 -14.34 -17.13 -23.70
CA GLU A 100 -14.64 -16.35 -22.48
C GLU A 100 -13.36 -15.96 -21.74
N LYS A 101 -12.41 -16.91 -21.67
CA LYS A 101 -11.09 -16.69 -21.05
C LYS A 101 -10.32 -15.58 -21.76
N THR A 102 -10.35 -15.60 -23.10
CA THR A 102 -9.66 -14.61 -23.93
C THR A 102 -10.24 -13.20 -23.73
N VAL A 103 -11.57 -13.08 -23.71
CA VAL A 103 -12.25 -11.80 -23.46
C VAL A 103 -11.96 -11.28 -22.06
N TYR A 104 -12.03 -12.15 -21.05
CA TYR A 104 -11.77 -11.76 -19.66
C TYR A 104 -10.32 -11.30 -19.45
N GLN A 105 -9.36 -12.03 -20.05
CA GLN A 105 -7.95 -11.70 -19.96
C GLN A 105 -7.66 -10.33 -20.60
N LEU A 106 -8.27 -10.04 -21.76
CA LEU A 106 -8.17 -8.73 -22.38
C LEU A 106 -8.66 -7.59 -21.47
N ILE A 107 -9.80 -7.78 -20.79
CA ILE A 107 -10.36 -6.78 -19.87
C ILE A 107 -9.41 -6.59 -18.67
N SER A 108 -8.85 -7.68 -18.14
CA SER A 108 -7.88 -7.64 -17.04
C SER A 108 -6.59 -6.92 -17.44
N ASP A 109 -6.08 -7.18 -18.64
CA ASP A 109 -4.86 -6.54 -19.17
C ASP A 109 -5.08 -5.04 -19.44
N SER A 110 -6.33 -4.63 -19.65
CA SER A 110 -6.72 -3.24 -19.85
C SER A 110 -6.93 -2.44 -18.55
N GLY A 111 -6.56 -3.01 -17.39
CA GLY A 111 -6.73 -2.35 -16.09
C GLY A 111 -8.13 -2.51 -15.50
N GLY A 112 -8.88 -3.55 -15.92
CA GLY A 112 -10.18 -3.90 -15.34
C GLY A 112 -11.36 -3.06 -15.81
N THR A 113 -11.14 -2.10 -16.71
CA THR A 113 -12.19 -1.29 -17.34
C THR A 113 -11.90 -1.13 -18.83
N ILE A 114 -12.85 -1.49 -19.69
CA ILE A 114 -12.69 -1.34 -21.15
C ILE A 114 -14.04 -1.08 -21.83
N PHE A 115 -14.03 -0.35 -22.95
CA PHE A 115 -15.22 -0.18 -23.77
C PHE A 115 -15.57 -1.46 -24.54
N GLN A 116 -16.86 -1.76 -24.65
CA GLN A 116 -17.33 -2.92 -25.40
C GLN A 116 -16.90 -2.90 -26.87
N SER A 117 -16.77 -1.71 -27.48
CA SER A 117 -16.25 -1.54 -28.84
C SER A 117 -14.79 -1.97 -28.98
N GLU A 118 -13.95 -1.62 -28.00
CA GLU A 118 -12.54 -2.03 -27.98
C GLU A 118 -12.37 -3.53 -27.78
N ILE A 119 -13.26 -4.18 -27.00
CA ILE A 119 -13.24 -5.64 -26.86
C ILE A 119 -13.42 -6.29 -28.23
N SER A 120 -14.41 -5.84 -29.02
CA SER A 120 -14.65 -6.40 -30.35
C SER A 120 -13.51 -6.18 -31.33
N GLU A 121 -12.81 -5.05 -31.23
CA GLU A 121 -11.69 -4.71 -32.09
C GLU A 121 -10.44 -5.52 -31.73
N LYS A 122 -10.11 -5.63 -30.45
CA LYS A 122 -8.89 -6.30 -29.96
C LYS A 122 -9.00 -7.83 -29.97
N THR A 123 -10.20 -8.40 -29.74
CA THR A 123 -10.39 -9.86 -29.78
C THR A 123 -10.66 -10.40 -31.19
N GLY A 124 -10.99 -9.54 -32.16
CA GLY A 124 -11.40 -9.97 -33.50
C GLY A 124 -12.71 -10.77 -33.54
N LEU A 125 -13.44 -10.85 -32.42
CA LEU A 125 -14.71 -11.56 -32.32
C LEU A 125 -15.85 -10.71 -32.88
N SER A 126 -16.86 -11.37 -33.46
CA SER A 126 -18.07 -10.68 -33.94
C SER A 126 -18.82 -10.02 -32.77
N LYS A 127 -19.49 -8.89 -33.03
CA LYS A 127 -20.28 -8.15 -32.02
C LYS A 127 -21.27 -9.06 -31.27
N VAL A 128 -21.86 -10.05 -31.96
CA VAL A 128 -22.78 -11.03 -31.39
C VAL A 128 -22.05 -11.97 -30.42
N LYS A 129 -20.89 -12.50 -30.80
CA LYS A 129 -20.08 -13.37 -29.92
C LYS A 129 -19.60 -12.63 -28.68
N VAL A 130 -19.11 -11.40 -28.83
CA VAL A 130 -18.66 -10.56 -27.72
C VAL A 130 -19.81 -10.33 -26.73
N THR A 131 -20.99 -9.97 -27.22
CA THR A 131 -22.16 -9.76 -26.35
C THR A 131 -22.53 -11.02 -25.58
N ARG A 132 -22.58 -12.17 -26.26
CA ARG A 132 -22.88 -13.47 -25.62
C ARG A 132 -21.85 -13.84 -24.54
N ASN A 133 -20.57 -13.60 -24.80
CA ASN A 133 -19.51 -13.88 -23.82
C ASN A 133 -19.59 -12.93 -22.63
N LEU A 134 -19.89 -11.64 -22.87
CA LEU A 134 -20.12 -10.67 -21.80
C LEU A 134 -21.32 -11.05 -20.95
N ASP A 135 -22.44 -11.45 -21.54
CA ASP A 135 -23.65 -11.85 -20.79
C ASP A 135 -23.39 -13.09 -19.91
N ARG A 136 -22.57 -14.04 -20.38
CA ARG A 136 -22.15 -15.22 -19.59
C ARG A 136 -21.20 -14.86 -18.45
N LEU A 137 -20.29 -13.93 -18.67
CA LEU A 137 -19.40 -13.44 -17.62
C LEU A 137 -20.16 -12.58 -16.59
N GLU A 138 -21.20 -11.87 -17.02
CA GLU A 138 -22.11 -11.11 -16.17
C GLU A 138 -22.97 -12.04 -15.30
N SER A 139 -23.51 -13.13 -15.87
CA SER A 139 -24.28 -14.13 -15.12
C SER A 139 -23.43 -14.86 -14.06
N LYS A 140 -22.13 -15.00 -14.31
CA LYS A 140 -21.13 -15.51 -13.35
C LYS A 140 -20.69 -14.46 -12.32
N ASN A 141 -21.27 -13.25 -12.31
CA ASN A 141 -20.90 -12.14 -11.42
C ASN A 141 -19.42 -11.70 -11.52
N LEU A 142 -18.77 -11.94 -12.67
CA LEU A 142 -17.35 -11.62 -12.88
C LEU A 142 -17.15 -10.20 -13.45
N LEU A 143 -18.18 -9.65 -14.09
CA LEU A 143 -18.15 -8.31 -14.68
C LEU A 143 -19.49 -7.61 -14.52
N GLU A 144 -19.47 -6.31 -14.74
CA GLU A 144 -20.63 -5.44 -14.79
C GLU A 144 -20.58 -4.55 -16.03
N ARG A 145 -21.73 -4.33 -16.65
CA ARG A 145 -21.88 -3.37 -17.76
C ARG A 145 -22.49 -2.08 -17.24
N ARG A 146 -21.78 -0.97 -17.41
CA ARG A 146 -22.30 0.38 -17.16
C ARG A 146 -22.51 1.10 -18.49
N ARG A 147 -23.59 1.86 -18.61
CA ARG A 147 -23.83 2.68 -19.80
C ARG A 147 -23.01 3.97 -19.70
N ARG A 148 -22.17 4.25 -20.71
CA ARG A 148 -21.38 5.49 -20.80
C ARG A 148 -21.61 6.16 -22.15
N GLY A 149 -22.64 7.01 -22.21
CA GLY A 149 -23.02 7.72 -23.44
C GLY A 149 -23.57 6.76 -24.51
N LEU A 150 -22.95 6.78 -25.70
CA LEU A 150 -23.32 5.94 -26.84
C LEU A 150 -22.75 4.52 -26.78
N THR A 151 -21.86 4.24 -25.83
CA THR A 151 -21.16 2.95 -25.70
C THR A 151 -21.34 2.38 -24.29
N ASN A 152 -21.22 1.06 -24.16
CA ASN A 152 -21.18 0.42 -22.84
C ASN A 152 -19.72 0.25 -22.40
N ILE A 153 -19.47 0.54 -21.13
CA ILE A 153 -18.20 0.25 -20.48
C ILE A 153 -18.37 -1.03 -19.65
N VAL A 154 -17.39 -1.91 -19.74
CA VAL A 154 -17.32 -3.17 -18.99
C VAL A 154 -16.32 -2.96 -17.86
N VAL A 155 -16.75 -3.25 -16.63
CA VAL A 155 -15.95 -3.13 -15.42
C VAL A 155 -15.86 -4.51 -14.77
N LEU A 156 -14.65 -4.96 -14.43
CA LEU A 156 -14.46 -6.19 -13.66
C LEU A 156 -14.89 -5.97 -12.20
N LYS A 157 -15.48 -7.01 -11.60
CA LYS A 157 -15.98 -7.00 -10.23
C LYS A 157 -15.11 -7.82 -9.28
#